data_AF-A0A7L0I1Q2-F1
#
_entry.id   AF-A0A7L0I1Q2-F1
#
_cell.length_a   1.000
_cell.length_b   1.000
_cell.length_c   1.000
_cell.angle_alpha   90.00
_cell.angle_beta   90.00
_cell.angle_gamma   90.00
#
_symmetry.space_group_name_H-M   'P 1'
#
loop_
_entity.id
_entity.type
_entity.pdbx_description
1 polymer ?
#
loop_
_entity_poly.entity_id
_entity_poly.type
_entity_poly.pdbx_seq_one_letter_code
_entity_poly.pdbx_strand_id
1 'polypeptide(L)'
;MLVLKCSMKLQMLEKMLRWSFPESLKVYGAVMNINRGNPFRNEVVVDSWPDFKAVITRPQKEVDGCGFFIFVSKRSTACGVKSLACCLEQPALLGQQRRSWHRTWTIPSWHFLPNTLSVLSLRMDPKLKLACLDISHASLLSKTWSRGGNPRSQKYLANLICCFPSVCVLDDNGYPLSWSLTDQFSTMIHGYTLPEHRRKGYSRLVATTLAKKLHSCGFPAQG
;
A
#
# COMPACT_ATOMS: atom_id res chain seq x y z
N MET A 1 -16.17 -4.73 -20.54
CA MET A 1 -14.93 -4.45 -19.78
C MET A 1 -13.74 -4.82 -20.64
N LEU A 2 -12.80 -3.89 -20.82
CA LEU A 2 -11.65 -3.96 -21.71
C LEU A 2 -10.36 -4.01 -20.88
N VAL A 3 -9.42 -4.89 -21.23
CA VAL A 3 -8.10 -4.94 -20.59
C VAL A 3 -7.15 -3.99 -21.31
N LEU A 4 -6.56 -3.04 -20.60
CA LEU A 4 -5.58 -2.11 -21.15
C LEU A 4 -4.18 -2.72 -21.12
N LYS A 5 -3.69 -3.16 -22.29
CA LYS A 5 -2.33 -3.71 -22.45
C LYS A 5 -1.34 -2.72 -23.07
N CYS A 6 -1.84 -1.69 -23.77
CA CYS A 6 -1.01 -0.73 -24.48
C CYS A 6 -0.36 0.26 -23.50
N SER A 7 0.97 0.38 -23.53
CA SER A 7 1.75 1.28 -22.68
C SER A 7 1.26 2.74 -22.77
N MET A 8 0.99 3.24 -23.99
CA MET A 8 0.47 4.60 -24.17
C MET A 8 -0.89 4.80 -23.50
N LYS A 9 -1.80 3.82 -23.60
CA LYS A 9 -3.12 3.90 -22.93
C LYS A 9 -2.96 3.90 -21.41
N LEU A 10 -2.05 3.12 -20.85
CA LEU A 10 -1.78 3.10 -19.41
C LEU A 10 -1.15 4.41 -18.93
N GLN A 11 -0.25 5.02 -19.70
CA GLN A 11 0.31 6.34 -19.39
C GLN A 11 -0.75 7.45 -19.47
N MET A 12 -1.64 7.40 -20.46
CA MET A 12 -2.79 8.32 -20.54
C MET A 12 -3.73 8.13 -19.35
N LEU A 13 -4.03 6.88 -18.98
CA LEU A 13 -4.84 6.56 -17.82
C LEU A 13 -4.22 7.12 -16.53
N GLU A 14 -2.92 6.92 -16.33
CA GLU A 14 -2.20 7.49 -15.18
C GLU A 14 -2.38 9.02 -15.11
N LYS A 15 -2.19 9.73 -16.22
CA LYS A 15 -2.39 11.18 -16.29
C LYS A 15 -3.84 11.58 -15.98
N MET A 16 -4.83 10.85 -16.52
CA MET A 16 -6.25 11.12 -16.29
C MET A 16 -6.65 10.89 -14.83
N LEU A 17 -6.15 9.82 -14.20
CA LEU A 17 -6.43 9.52 -12.79
C LEU A 17 -5.87 10.62 -11.86
N ARG A 18 -4.70 11.20 -12.18
CA ARG A 18 -4.12 12.29 -11.39
C ARG A 18 -5.07 13.49 -11.21
N TRP A 19 -5.92 13.77 -12.19
CA TRP A 19 -6.92 14.86 -12.14
C TRP A 19 -8.18 14.51 -11.34
N SER A 20 -8.34 13.25 -10.94
CA SER A 20 -9.48 12.74 -10.15
C SER A 20 -9.03 12.35 -8.74
N PHE A 21 -8.12 13.13 -8.14
CA PHE A 21 -7.77 12.99 -6.74
C PHE A 21 -8.79 13.74 -5.87
N PRO A 22 -9.13 13.20 -4.67
CA PRO A 22 -8.52 12.05 -3.98
C PRO A 22 -9.11 10.67 -4.31
N GLU A 23 -10.20 10.56 -5.06
CA GLU A 23 -10.98 9.31 -5.23
C GLU A 23 -10.18 8.21 -5.92
N SER A 24 -9.29 8.58 -6.84
CA SER A 24 -8.51 7.64 -7.63
C SER A 24 -7.14 7.27 -7.03
N LEU A 25 -6.77 7.78 -5.84
CA LEU A 25 -5.41 7.68 -5.29
C LEU A 25 -4.88 6.23 -5.24
N LYS A 26 -5.71 5.28 -4.80
CA LYS A 26 -5.34 3.86 -4.71
C LYS A 26 -5.14 3.22 -6.08
N VAL A 27 -6.03 3.50 -7.03
CA VAL A 27 -5.92 2.97 -8.40
C VAL A 27 -4.75 3.62 -9.14
N TYR A 28 -4.51 4.91 -8.90
CA TYR A 28 -3.36 5.64 -9.44
C TYR A 28 -2.04 4.99 -9.02
N GLY A 29 -1.85 4.73 -7.72
CA GLY A 29 -0.64 4.04 -7.23
C GLY A 29 -0.48 2.64 -7.84
N ALA A 30 -1.57 1.90 -8.02
CA ALA A 30 -1.58 0.62 -8.74
C ALA A 30 -1.09 0.76 -10.19
N VAL A 31 -1.68 1.67 -10.95
CA VAL A 31 -1.35 1.92 -12.35
C VAL A 31 0.11 2.36 -12.49
N MET A 32 0.61 3.19 -11.57
CA MET A 32 2.02 3.58 -11.54
C MET A 32 2.95 2.38 -11.32
N ASN A 33 2.65 1.49 -10.37
CA ASN A 33 3.46 0.28 -10.15
C ASN A 33 3.40 -0.68 -11.36
N ILE A 34 2.24 -0.75 -12.03
CA ILE A 34 2.08 -1.53 -13.27
C ILE A 34 2.95 -0.93 -14.40
N ASN A 35 2.92 0.40 -14.58
CA ASN A 35 3.74 1.10 -15.56
C ASN A 35 5.25 0.97 -15.30
N ARG A 36 5.63 0.72 -14.03
CA ARG A 36 7.02 0.63 -13.57
C ARG A 36 7.47 -0.81 -13.32
N GLY A 37 7.05 -1.75 -14.17
CA GLY A 37 7.54 -3.13 -14.18
C GLY A 37 6.55 -4.18 -13.68
N ASN A 38 5.42 -3.76 -13.08
CA ASN A 38 4.32 -4.65 -12.71
C ASN A 38 4.72 -5.91 -11.90
N PRO A 39 5.38 -5.74 -10.74
CA PRO A 39 5.93 -6.86 -9.98
C PRO A 39 4.88 -7.89 -9.53
N PHE A 40 3.63 -7.46 -9.36
CA PHE A 40 2.51 -8.31 -8.93
C PHE A 40 1.64 -8.84 -10.08
N ARG A 41 2.06 -8.64 -11.34
CA ARG A 41 1.36 -9.12 -12.55
C ARG A 41 -0.13 -8.75 -12.55
N ASN A 42 -0.41 -7.51 -12.18
CA ASN A 42 -1.75 -6.96 -12.22
C ASN A 42 -2.09 -6.50 -13.64
N GLU A 43 -3.37 -6.59 -14.00
CA GLU A 43 -3.92 -6.00 -15.19
C GLU A 43 -4.90 -4.87 -14.83
N VAL A 44 -4.99 -3.90 -15.74
CA VAL A 44 -5.93 -2.78 -15.62
C VAL A 44 -7.10 -3.02 -16.56
N VAL A 45 -8.29 -3.05 -15.98
CA VAL A 45 -9.56 -3.29 -16.66
C VAL A 45 -10.43 -2.06 -16.54
N VAL A 46 -11.06 -1.71 -17.65
CA VAL A 46 -11.76 -0.44 -17.84
C VAL A 46 -13.12 -0.74 -18.48
N ASP A 47 -14.16 0.05 -18.21
CA ASP A 47 -15.49 -0.20 -18.82
C ASP A 47 -15.55 0.20 -20.30
N SER A 48 -15.03 1.38 -20.63
CA SER A 48 -14.96 1.98 -21.98
C SER A 48 -13.66 2.77 -22.17
N TRP A 49 -13.18 2.97 -23.39
CA TRP A 49 -11.97 3.79 -23.65
C TRP A 49 -12.18 4.70 -24.86
N PRO A 50 -11.77 5.99 -24.83
CA PRO A 50 -11.06 6.69 -23.75
C PRO A 50 -11.96 7.18 -22.59
N ASP A 51 -13.28 7.24 -22.79
CA ASP A 51 -14.22 7.78 -21.80
C ASP A 51 -14.68 6.72 -20.79
N PHE A 52 -13.75 6.22 -19.98
CA PHE A 52 -14.07 5.27 -18.90
C PHE A 52 -14.81 5.94 -17.75
N LYS A 53 -15.74 5.21 -17.13
CA LYS A 53 -16.38 5.56 -15.85
C LYS A 53 -15.81 4.74 -14.70
N ALA A 54 -15.32 3.52 -14.97
CA ALA A 54 -14.80 2.61 -13.96
C ALA A 54 -13.43 2.06 -14.34
N VAL A 55 -12.54 2.00 -13.35
CA VAL A 55 -11.21 1.38 -13.47
C VAL A 55 -11.06 0.33 -12.38
N ILE A 56 -10.56 -0.83 -12.78
CA ILE A 56 -10.30 -1.98 -11.91
C ILE A 56 -8.86 -2.44 -12.12
N THR A 57 -8.10 -2.59 -11.03
CA THR A 57 -6.82 -3.31 -11.05
C THR A 57 -7.00 -4.66 -10.37
N ARG A 58 -6.56 -5.73 -11.02
CA ARG A 58 -6.66 -7.11 -10.50
C ARG A 58 -5.47 -7.97 -10.93
N PRO A 59 -5.13 -9.07 -10.25
CA PRO A 59 -4.15 -10.01 -10.77
C PRO A 59 -4.61 -10.64 -12.09
N GLN A 60 -3.65 -11.00 -12.93
CA GLN A 60 -3.92 -11.81 -14.11
C GLN A 60 -4.42 -13.22 -13.72
N LYS A 61 -5.34 -13.78 -14.51
CA LYS A 61 -6.08 -15.02 -14.23
C LYS A 61 -5.20 -16.28 -14.03
N GLU A 62 -3.93 -16.26 -14.41
CA GLU A 62 -3.01 -17.40 -14.30
C GLU A 62 -2.24 -17.45 -12.97
N VAL A 63 -2.53 -16.56 -12.02
CA VAL A 63 -1.80 -16.50 -10.74
C VAL A 63 -2.72 -16.93 -9.59
N ASP A 64 -2.41 -18.07 -8.98
CA ASP A 64 -2.99 -18.59 -7.72
C ASP A 64 -2.67 -17.67 -6.52
N GLY A 65 -3.18 -16.44 -6.55
CA GLY A 65 -2.91 -15.38 -5.59
C GLY A 65 -4.17 -14.79 -4.97
N CYS A 66 -4.05 -14.26 -3.74
CA CYS A 66 -5.08 -13.44 -3.12
C CYS A 66 -5.30 -12.17 -3.96
N GLY A 67 -6.26 -12.18 -4.88
CA GLY A 67 -6.60 -11.00 -5.67
C GLY A 67 -7.24 -9.91 -4.82
N PHE A 68 -6.57 -8.76 -4.77
CA PHE A 68 -7.22 -7.52 -4.36
C PHE A 68 -7.80 -6.86 -5.60
N PHE A 69 -9.06 -6.46 -5.51
CA PHE A 69 -9.71 -5.63 -6.52
C PHE A 69 -9.95 -4.26 -5.91
N ILE A 70 -9.52 -3.22 -6.62
CA ILE A 70 -9.92 -1.85 -6.32
C ILE A 70 -10.79 -1.36 -7.46
N PHE A 71 -11.97 -0.87 -7.10
CA PHE A 71 -12.91 -0.23 -8.01
C PHE A 71 -12.94 1.27 -7.72
N VAL A 72 -12.70 2.08 -8.74
CA VAL A 72 -12.97 3.52 -8.69
C VAL A 72 -13.99 3.83 -9.78
N SER A 73 -15.13 4.40 -9.37
CA SER A 73 -16.13 4.98 -10.27
C SER A 73 -16.04 6.49 -10.22
N LYS A 74 -15.95 7.15 -11.39
CA LYS A 74 -16.03 8.62 -11.48
C LYS A 74 -17.36 9.20 -10.97
N ARG A 75 -18.40 8.38 -10.77
CA ARG A 75 -19.74 8.82 -10.32
C ARG A 75 -20.06 8.47 -8.86
N SER A 76 -19.18 7.75 -8.15
CA SER A 76 -19.43 7.32 -6.78
C SER A 76 -18.16 7.45 -5.95
N THR A 77 -18.26 8.12 -4.80
CA THR A 77 -17.21 8.26 -3.79
C THR A 77 -16.80 6.92 -3.14
N ALA A 78 -17.44 5.81 -3.52
CA ALA A 78 -17.12 4.47 -3.02
C ALA A 78 -15.87 3.90 -3.72
N CYS A 79 -14.68 4.27 -3.23
CA CYS A 79 -13.46 3.50 -3.48
C CYS A 79 -13.47 2.24 -2.59
N GLY A 80 -14.00 1.13 -3.12
CA GLY A 80 -14.00 -0.16 -2.42
C GLY A 80 -12.73 -0.96 -2.71
N VAL A 81 -11.93 -1.24 -1.68
CA VAL A 81 -10.91 -2.30 -1.73
C VAL A 81 -11.57 -3.58 -1.24
N LYS A 82 -11.81 -4.55 -2.11
CA LYS A 82 -12.27 -5.87 -1.69
C LYS A 82 -11.08 -6.82 -1.74
N SER A 83 -10.66 -7.27 -0.56
CA SER A 83 -9.68 -8.35 -0.41
C SER A 83 -10.38 -9.70 -0.61
N LEU A 84 -9.78 -10.62 -1.38
CA LEU A 84 -10.20 -12.03 -1.43
C LEU A 84 -10.15 -12.75 -0.06
N ALA A 85 -9.51 -12.17 0.97
CA ALA A 85 -9.67 -12.67 2.34
C ALA A 85 -11.15 -12.64 2.80
N CYS A 86 -11.99 -11.79 2.21
CA CYS A 86 -13.43 -11.72 2.49
C CYS A 86 -14.26 -12.71 1.66
N CYS A 87 -13.70 -13.31 0.61
CA CYS A 87 -14.43 -14.24 -0.27
C CYS A 87 -14.13 -15.72 0.03
N LEU A 88 -13.17 -16.01 0.92
CA LEU A 88 -12.93 -17.36 1.42
C LEU A 88 -13.83 -17.73 2.62
N GLU A 89 -14.70 -16.84 3.08
CA GLU A 89 -15.68 -17.13 4.14
C GLU A 89 -17.10 -16.73 3.70
N GLN A 90 -17.80 -17.71 3.13
CA GLN A 90 -19.25 -17.94 3.13
C GLN A 90 -20.21 -16.94 2.42
N PRO A 91 -21.08 -17.41 1.49
CA PRO A 91 -22.10 -16.58 0.80
C PRO A 91 -23.29 -16.10 1.65
N ALA A 92 -23.31 -16.32 2.97
CA ALA A 92 -24.55 -16.26 3.76
C ALA A 92 -24.78 -14.98 4.59
N LEU A 93 -23.90 -13.97 4.55
CA LEU A 93 -24.05 -12.77 5.39
C LEU A 93 -24.15 -11.45 4.59
N LEU A 94 -24.86 -11.47 3.47
CA LEU A 94 -25.25 -10.24 2.75
C LEU A 94 -26.20 -9.32 3.55
N GLY A 95 -26.70 -9.76 4.71
CA GLY A 95 -27.63 -8.99 5.55
C GLY A 95 -27.03 -8.23 6.74
N GLN A 96 -25.76 -8.45 7.11
CA GLN A 96 -25.28 -8.02 8.45
C GLN A 96 -23.94 -7.26 8.48
N GLN A 97 -23.44 -6.76 7.35
CA GLN A 97 -22.19 -5.99 7.30
C GLN A 97 -22.35 -4.46 7.39
N ARG A 98 -23.49 -3.97 7.90
CA ARG A 98 -23.80 -2.52 8.00
C ARG A 98 -23.47 -1.89 9.36
N ARG A 99 -22.96 -2.63 10.36
CA ARG A 99 -22.71 -2.09 11.72
C ARG A 99 -21.37 -2.51 12.34
N SER A 100 -20.26 -2.44 11.61
CA SER A 100 -18.91 -2.55 12.21
C SER A 100 -17.82 -1.79 11.45
N TRP A 101 -18.19 -0.83 10.60
CA TRP A 101 -17.23 -0.01 9.84
C TRP A 101 -16.87 1.31 10.54
N HIS A 102 -17.24 1.49 11.82
CA HIS A 102 -16.96 2.70 12.61
C HIS A 102 -15.76 2.60 13.56
N ARG A 103 -14.95 1.53 13.50
CA ARG A 103 -13.64 1.48 14.18
C ARG A 103 -12.52 0.98 13.27
N THR A 104 -12.54 1.43 12.02
CA THR A 104 -11.29 1.65 11.30
C THR A 104 -10.81 3.02 11.76
N TRP A 105 -9.55 3.13 12.19
CA TRP A 105 -8.94 4.43 12.44
C TRP A 105 -9.18 5.30 11.22
N THR A 106 -10.15 6.20 11.32
CA THR A 106 -10.25 7.35 10.43
C THR A 106 -9.07 8.19 10.85
N ILE A 107 -7.89 7.86 10.31
CA ILE A 107 -6.82 8.83 10.25
C ILE A 107 -7.45 9.96 9.41
N PRO A 108 -7.64 11.18 9.97
CA PRO A 108 -8.14 12.30 9.19
C PRO A 108 -7.30 12.37 7.93
N SER A 109 -7.94 12.56 6.78
CA SER A 109 -7.29 12.72 5.48
C SER A 109 -6.07 13.63 5.61
N TRP A 110 -4.88 13.04 5.75
CA TRP A 110 -3.63 13.78 5.64
C TRP A 110 -3.44 14.04 4.16
N HIS A 111 -4.13 15.07 3.66
CA HIS A 111 -3.55 15.89 2.62
C HIS A 111 -2.26 16.44 3.23
N PHE A 112 -1.14 15.75 3.01
CA PHE A 112 0.17 16.28 3.34
C PHE A 112 0.35 17.53 2.47
N LEU A 113 0.01 18.68 3.05
CA LEU A 113 0.37 19.98 2.51
C LEU A 113 1.90 19.98 2.32
N PRO A 114 2.44 20.37 1.16
CA PRO A 114 3.86 20.19 0.85
C PRO A 114 4.83 20.93 1.78
N ASN A 115 4.37 21.87 2.60
CA ASN A 115 5.23 22.93 3.14
C ASN A 115 5.35 23.04 4.67
N THR A 116 5.00 22.03 5.47
CA THR A 116 5.22 22.05 6.94
C THR A 116 6.03 20.88 7.49
N LEU A 117 6.85 20.22 6.65
CA LEU A 117 7.82 19.23 7.09
C LEU A 117 9.17 19.90 7.45
N SER A 118 9.14 20.94 8.30
CA SER A 118 10.34 21.33 9.03
C SER A 118 10.80 20.11 9.81
N VAL A 119 11.98 19.60 9.45
CA VAL A 119 12.65 18.47 10.08
C VAL A 119 12.64 18.70 11.59
N LEU A 120 11.71 18.06 12.29
CA LEU A 120 11.89 17.83 13.72
C LEU A 120 13.13 16.94 13.78
N SER A 121 14.23 17.55 14.20
CA SER A 121 15.43 16.87 14.65
C SER A 121 15.02 15.98 15.83
N LEU A 122 14.44 14.81 15.54
CA LEU A 122 14.52 13.68 16.46
C LEU A 122 16.02 13.55 16.72
N ARG A 123 16.43 13.78 17.97
CA ARG A 123 17.76 13.41 18.43
C ARG A 123 17.83 11.90 18.30
N MET A 124 18.19 11.45 17.12
CA MET A 124 18.45 10.05 16.85
C MET A 124 19.60 9.68 17.77
N ASP A 125 19.41 8.64 18.57
CA ASP A 125 20.54 7.97 19.18
C ASP A 125 21.50 7.63 18.03
N PRO A 126 22.77 8.10 18.04
CA PRO A 126 23.71 7.88 16.94
C PRO A 126 23.91 6.40 16.57
N LYS A 127 23.46 5.49 17.43
CA LYS A 127 23.43 4.04 17.24
C LYS A 127 22.34 3.56 16.28
N LEU A 128 21.25 4.31 16.12
CA LEU A 128 20.10 3.88 15.33
C LEU A 128 20.27 4.21 13.86
N LYS A 129 20.12 3.20 13.00
CA LYS A 129 20.30 3.33 11.56
C LYS A 129 18.96 3.27 10.84
N LEU A 130 18.75 4.16 9.87
CA LEU A 130 17.64 4.08 8.92
C LEU A 130 18.07 3.24 7.71
N ALA A 131 17.28 2.25 7.34
CA ALA A 131 17.57 1.34 6.23
C ALA A 131 16.30 0.88 5.51
N CYS A 132 16.45 0.09 4.45
CA CYS A 132 15.36 -0.69 3.86
C CYS A 132 15.22 -2.03 4.59
N LEU A 133 14.03 -2.63 4.56
CA LEU A 133 13.86 -4.00 5.00
C LEU A 133 14.58 -4.97 4.05
N ASP A 134 15.24 -5.96 4.63
CA ASP A 134 15.74 -7.14 3.91
C ASP A 134 14.71 -8.27 3.92
N ILE A 135 14.78 -9.17 2.93
CA ILE A 135 13.88 -10.31 2.78
C ILE A 135 13.95 -11.24 4.00
N SER A 136 15.12 -11.37 4.65
CA SER A 136 15.29 -12.15 5.89
C SER A 136 14.37 -11.69 7.03
N HIS A 137 13.97 -10.41 7.03
CA HIS A 137 13.04 -9.85 8.02
C HIS A 137 11.57 -10.26 7.80
N ALA A 138 11.22 -10.90 6.68
CA ALA A 138 9.84 -11.30 6.38
C ALA A 138 9.23 -12.21 7.47
N SER A 139 10.06 -13.06 8.10
CA SER A 139 9.63 -13.93 9.19
C SER A 139 9.19 -13.14 10.43
N LEU A 140 9.91 -12.08 10.78
CA LEU A 140 9.57 -11.18 11.88
C LEU A 140 8.27 -10.41 11.60
N LEU A 141 8.15 -9.85 10.40
CA LEU A 141 6.94 -9.13 9.98
C LEU A 141 5.72 -10.06 10.00
N SER A 142 5.90 -11.31 9.59
CA SER A 142 4.84 -12.31 9.63
C SER A 142 4.42 -12.61 11.07
N LYS A 143 5.36 -12.84 11.99
CA LYS A 143 5.06 -13.12 13.40
C LYS A 143 4.37 -11.97 14.13
N THR A 144 4.72 -10.73 13.79
CA THR A 144 4.18 -9.51 14.44
C THR A 144 2.84 -9.07 13.86
N TRP A 145 2.43 -9.62 12.71
CA TRP A 145 1.15 -9.34 12.10
C TRP A 145 0.06 -10.26 12.68
N SER A 146 -1.07 -9.69 13.11
CA SER A 146 -2.18 -10.44 13.74
C SER A 146 -2.78 -11.56 12.88
N ARG A 147 -2.65 -11.48 11.55
CA ARG A 147 -3.08 -12.51 10.59
C ARG A 147 -1.92 -13.31 10.00
N GLY A 148 -0.70 -13.03 10.46
CA GLY A 148 0.51 -13.66 9.98
C GLY A 148 0.83 -14.95 10.74
N GLY A 149 2.11 -15.28 10.85
CA GLY A 149 2.59 -16.50 11.50
C GLY A 149 2.44 -17.77 10.65
N ASN A 150 2.15 -17.63 9.36
CA ASN A 150 1.96 -18.76 8.43
C ASN A 150 2.82 -18.62 7.16
N PRO A 151 3.12 -19.71 6.44
CA PRO A 151 3.98 -19.67 5.26
C PRO A 151 3.48 -18.74 4.15
N ARG A 152 2.16 -18.63 3.99
CA ARG A 152 1.53 -17.77 2.96
C ARG A 152 1.78 -16.29 3.23
N SER A 153 1.57 -15.85 4.47
CA SER A 153 1.82 -14.47 4.90
C SER A 153 3.30 -14.11 4.82
N GLN A 154 4.21 -15.02 5.20
CA GLN A 154 5.64 -14.79 5.06
C GLN A 154 6.06 -14.64 3.60
N LYS A 155 5.58 -15.51 2.71
CA LYS A 155 5.84 -15.41 1.26
C LYS A 155 5.29 -14.10 0.68
N TYR A 156 4.09 -13.70 1.09
CA TYR A 156 3.49 -12.42 0.69
C TYR A 156 4.35 -11.23 1.12
N LEU A 157 4.77 -11.19 2.39
CA LEU A 157 5.62 -10.14 2.93
C LEU A 157 7.00 -10.11 2.26
N ALA A 158 7.61 -11.27 2.00
CA ALA A 158 8.87 -11.36 1.26
C ALA A 158 8.75 -10.75 -0.14
N ASN A 159 7.67 -11.04 -0.86
CA ASN A 159 7.40 -10.44 -2.17
C ASN A 159 7.22 -8.92 -2.09
N LEU A 160 6.52 -8.42 -1.07
CA LEU A 160 6.37 -6.97 -0.88
C LEU A 160 7.72 -6.30 -0.59
N ILE A 161 8.53 -6.86 0.31
CA ILE A 161 9.85 -6.32 0.67
C ILE A 161 10.77 -6.28 -0.55
N CYS A 162 10.75 -7.33 -1.37
CA CYS A 162 11.58 -7.45 -2.56
C CYS A 162 11.19 -6.42 -3.64
N CYS A 163 9.88 -6.18 -3.83
CA CYS A 163 9.38 -5.44 -4.98
C CYS A 163 9.06 -3.97 -4.69
N PHE A 164 8.81 -3.59 -3.44
CA PHE A 164 8.29 -2.28 -3.09
C PHE A 164 9.16 -1.52 -2.08
N PRO A 165 9.16 -0.18 -2.14
CA PRO A 165 9.85 0.65 -1.17
C PRO A 165 9.45 0.32 0.28
N SER A 166 10.46 0.16 1.12
CA SER A 166 10.35 0.01 2.56
C SER A 166 11.33 0.94 3.29
N VAL A 167 11.04 1.19 4.57
CA VAL A 167 11.92 1.87 5.52
C VAL A 167 11.82 1.16 6.86
N CYS A 168 12.96 0.99 7.54
CA CYS A 168 13.03 0.53 8.91
C CYS A 168 14.08 1.31 9.72
N VAL A 169 13.90 1.30 11.03
CA VAL A 169 14.89 1.67 12.03
C VAL A 169 15.53 0.38 12.54
N LEU A 170 16.85 0.29 12.44
CA LEU A 170 17.65 -0.82 12.94
C LEU A 170 18.39 -0.42 14.22
N ASP A 171 18.62 -1.39 15.09
CA ASP A 171 19.58 -1.27 16.18
C ASP A 171 21.04 -1.44 15.71
N ASP A 172 21.99 -1.40 16.65
CA ASP A 172 23.41 -1.61 16.39
C ASP A 172 23.73 -3.00 15.80
N ASN A 173 22.89 -4.00 16.09
CA ASN A 173 23.04 -5.38 15.62
C ASN A 173 22.37 -5.61 14.26
N GLY A 174 21.75 -4.59 13.67
CA GLY A 174 21.01 -4.70 12.41
C GLY A 174 19.59 -5.26 12.56
N TYR A 175 19.06 -5.36 13.78
CA TYR A 175 17.72 -5.86 14.04
C TYR A 175 16.67 -4.74 13.89
N PRO A 176 15.59 -4.96 13.11
CA PRO A 176 14.58 -3.95 12.87
C PRO A 176 13.67 -3.72 14.09
N LEU A 177 13.64 -2.48 14.57
CA LEU A 177 12.87 -2.03 15.73
C LEU A 177 11.50 -1.44 15.34
N SER A 178 11.46 -0.77 14.19
CA SER A 178 10.25 -0.19 13.62
C SER A 178 10.36 -0.17 12.11
N TRP A 179 9.27 -0.40 11.41
CA TRP A 179 9.28 -0.47 9.95
C TRP A 179 7.92 -0.11 9.35
N SER A 180 7.94 0.17 8.05
CA SER A 180 6.79 0.33 7.17
C SER A 180 7.22 0.05 5.74
N LEU A 181 6.31 -0.44 4.92
CA LEU A 181 6.56 -0.69 3.51
C LEU A 181 5.33 -0.36 2.69
N THR A 182 5.45 -0.39 1.37
CA THR A 182 4.33 -0.15 0.47
C THR A 182 3.79 -1.42 -0.15
N ASP A 183 2.52 -1.39 -0.53
CA ASP A 183 1.87 -2.44 -1.29
C ASP A 183 1.81 -2.14 -2.79
N GLN A 184 1.16 -3.04 -3.53
CA GLN A 184 0.91 -2.90 -4.96
C GLN A 184 0.11 -1.65 -5.35
N PHE A 185 -0.55 -0.98 -4.39
CA PHE A 185 -1.27 0.26 -4.59
C PHE A 185 -0.43 1.48 -4.18
N SER A 186 0.85 1.29 -3.85
CA SER A 186 1.72 2.31 -3.26
C SER A 186 1.15 2.87 -1.95
N THR A 187 0.39 2.06 -1.21
CA THR A 187 -0.13 2.42 0.10
C THR A 187 0.87 1.98 1.15
N MET A 188 1.21 2.87 2.08
CA MET A 188 2.02 2.51 3.24
C MET A 188 1.22 1.56 4.13
N ILE A 189 1.76 0.37 4.34
CA ILE A 189 1.16 -0.72 5.10
C ILE A 189 2.18 -1.36 6.02
N HIS A 190 1.70 -2.26 6.90
CA HIS A 190 2.54 -2.99 7.85
C HIS A 190 3.44 -2.08 8.70
N GLY A 191 2.97 -0.87 9.01
CA GLY A 191 3.60 0.02 9.97
C GLY A 191 3.58 -0.61 11.36
N TYR A 192 4.76 -0.90 11.92
CA TYR A 192 4.87 -1.49 13.25
C TYR A 192 6.09 -0.94 14.00
N THR A 193 5.99 -0.92 15.32
CA THR A 193 7.09 -0.65 16.25
C THR A 193 6.99 -1.68 17.38
N LEU A 194 8.12 -2.36 17.63
CA LEU A 194 8.24 -3.31 18.74
C LEU A 194 7.81 -2.68 20.06
N PRO A 195 7.07 -3.39 20.94
CA PRO A 195 6.54 -2.85 22.19
C PRO A 195 7.57 -2.06 23.02
N GLU A 196 8.79 -2.58 23.13
CA GLU A 196 9.92 -2.05 23.91
C GLU A 196 10.48 -0.73 23.34
N HIS A 197 10.14 -0.43 22.09
CA HIS A 197 10.61 0.74 21.34
C HIS A 197 9.48 1.73 21.01
N ARG A 198 8.28 1.53 21.54
CA ARG A 198 7.15 2.46 21.37
C ARG A 198 7.39 3.77 22.11
N ARG A 199 6.65 4.81 21.71
CA ARG A 199 6.72 6.17 22.28
C ARG A 199 8.07 6.88 22.12
N LYS A 200 9.01 6.32 21.35
CA LYS A 200 10.31 6.93 21.00
C LYS A 200 10.30 7.73 19.68
N GLY A 201 9.14 7.81 19.01
CA GLY A 201 8.98 8.55 17.75
C GLY A 201 9.36 7.79 16.47
N TYR A 202 9.85 6.54 16.57
CA TYR A 202 10.31 5.76 15.41
C TYR A 202 9.24 5.54 14.33
N SER A 203 7.98 5.28 14.74
CA SER A 203 6.88 5.13 13.78
C SER A 203 6.71 6.38 12.90
N ARG A 204 6.77 7.59 13.50
CA ARG A 204 6.68 8.85 12.76
C ARG A 204 7.88 9.05 11.84
N LEU A 205 9.08 8.71 12.31
CA LEU A 205 10.29 8.80 11.51
C LEU A 205 10.23 7.90 10.27
N VAL A 206 9.85 6.64 10.46
CA VAL A 206 9.72 5.65 9.38
C VAL A 206 8.67 6.13 8.37
N ALA A 207 7.48 6.53 8.85
CA ALA A 207 6.40 7.00 7.98
C ALA A 207 6.79 8.25 7.17
N THR A 208 7.41 9.24 7.81
CA THR A 208 7.82 10.49 7.11
C THR A 208 8.97 10.25 6.13
N THR A 209 9.91 9.36 6.47
CA THR A 209 11.01 8.98 5.57
C THR A 209 10.49 8.20 4.36
N LEU A 210 9.57 7.26 4.57
CA LEU A 210 8.94 6.52 3.48
C LEU A 210 8.09 7.44 2.60
N ALA A 211 7.33 8.37 3.18
CA ALA A 211 6.57 9.37 2.42
C ALA A 211 7.48 10.25 1.54
N LYS A 212 8.62 10.71 2.07
CA LYS A 212 9.62 11.46 1.28
C LYS A 212 10.18 10.62 0.13
N LYS A 213 10.47 9.35 0.37
CA LYS A 213 10.95 8.39 -0.65
C LYS A 213 9.91 8.13 -1.73
N LEU A 214 8.63 8.04 -1.37
CA LEU A 214 7.54 7.91 -2.34
C LEU A 214 7.39 9.18 -3.18
N HIS A 215 7.44 10.35 -2.54
CA HIS A 215 7.34 11.63 -3.21
C HIS A 215 8.48 11.86 -4.20
N SER A 216 9.73 11.51 -3.85
CA SER A 216 10.86 11.62 -4.78
C SER A 216 10.74 10.70 -5.99
N CYS A 217 10.00 9.60 -5.86
CA CYS A 217 9.62 8.72 -6.97
C CYS A 217 8.33 9.15 -7.69
N GLY A 218 7.71 10.27 -7.31
CA GLY A 218 6.48 10.78 -7.92
C GLY A 218 5.19 10.06 -7.50
N PHE A 219 5.25 9.18 -6.50
CA PHE A 219 4.06 8.56 -5.90
C PHE A 219 3.41 9.50 -4.87
N PRO A 220 2.07 9.48 -4.73
CA PRO A 220 1.41 10.12 -3.62
C PRO A 220 1.72 9.36 -2.31
N ALA A 221 1.89 10.09 -1.21
CA ALA A 221 1.96 9.48 0.11
C ALA A 221 0.53 9.16 0.59
N GLN A 222 0.24 7.87 0.80
CA GLN A 222 -1.04 7.38 1.32
C GLN A 222 -0.81 6.20 2.27
N GLY A 223 -1.66 6.03 3.29
CA GLY A 223 -1.56 4.93 4.28
C GLY A 223 -2.08 5.32 5.64
#